data_AF-A0A7D3WYX9-F1
#
_entry.id   AF-A0A7D3WYX9-F1
#
_cell.length_a   1.000
_cell.length_b   1.000
_cell.length_c   1.000
_cell.angle_alpha   90.00
_cell.angle_beta   90.00
_cell.angle_gamma   90.00
#
_symmetry.space_group_name_H-M   'P 1'
#
loop_
_entity.id
_entity.type
_entity.pdbx_description
1 polymer ?
#
loop_
_entity_poly.entity_id
_entity_poly.type
_entity_poly.pdbx_seq_one_letter_code
_entity_poly.pdbx_strand_id
1 'polypeptide(L)'
;MKYRAWLSFFYAVPWLLAAGMGLLFATAALAQVPLPPASADSLRALSRERHPPPLVPVVAPTDTLVRVGVCPAQRIRVAAILFAGNVRTRERTLRAELDFHEGDSLSVAELPARLEANRRRLFNLQLFHAVLAQASCGGTGQLTILFSVQERWYILPTPIFSTTPGNLNAWYSRSNRWQRLDYGLHLTDTNFRGRAEQVTANIQFGFNRKFELFYEAPGLGRRRRVGVGFGISYYQSRNLDYITLNDRLVDLGDHPEEDVFAIQRFYATGGCACGIPCSWYRPSTFLTTASR
;
A
#
# COMPACT_ATOMS: atom_id res chain seq x y z
N MET A 1 -42.75 -43.13 -55.21
CA MET A 1 -43.64 -42.55 -56.24
C MET A 1 -43.95 -41.11 -55.86
N LYS A 2 -43.80 -40.18 -56.83
CA LYS A 2 -44.37 -38.81 -56.91
C LYS A 2 -43.89 -37.79 -55.86
N TYR A 3 -42.85 -36.97 -56.10
CA TYR A 3 -42.72 -35.77 -56.97
C TYR A 3 -43.60 -34.57 -56.60
N ARG A 4 -42.90 -33.42 -56.54
CA ARG A 4 -43.32 -32.04 -56.90
C ARG A 4 -44.15 -31.24 -55.88
N ALA A 5 -43.42 -30.39 -55.16
CA ALA A 5 -43.58 -28.94 -55.03
C ALA A 5 -42.71 -28.59 -53.81
N TRP A 6 -41.67 -27.78 -53.92
CA TRP A 6 -41.78 -26.35 -53.67
C TRP A 6 -40.44 -25.74 -54.08
N LEU A 7 -40.42 -25.15 -55.27
CA LEU A 7 -39.26 -24.47 -55.86
C LEU A 7 -39.76 -23.07 -56.24
N SER A 8 -40.12 -22.26 -55.24
CA SER A 8 -40.63 -20.89 -55.44
C SER A 8 -40.57 -20.06 -54.15
N PHE A 9 -39.41 -19.98 -53.49
CA PHE A 9 -39.24 -19.07 -52.33
C PHE A 9 -37.87 -18.40 -52.25
N PHE A 10 -37.18 -18.29 -53.39
CA PHE A 10 -36.02 -17.43 -53.55
C PHE A 10 -36.29 -16.55 -54.74
N TYR A 11 -36.87 -15.37 -54.53
CA TYR A 11 -36.76 -14.14 -55.34
C TYR A 11 -37.77 -13.13 -54.75
N ALA A 12 -37.30 -11.90 -54.50
CA ALA A 12 -37.86 -10.89 -53.58
C ALA A 12 -37.62 -11.28 -52.11
N VAL A 13 -36.78 -10.63 -51.31
CA VAL A 13 -36.67 -9.18 -51.08
C VAL A 13 -35.25 -8.84 -50.56
N PRO A 14 -34.28 -8.46 -51.43
CA PRO A 14 -33.01 -7.89 -50.99
C PRO A 14 -33.03 -6.35 -50.97
N TRP A 15 -34.16 -5.72 -50.59
CA TRP A 15 -34.32 -4.24 -50.61
C TRP A 15 -34.75 -3.64 -49.26
N LEU A 16 -34.68 -4.38 -48.15
CA LEU A 16 -35.00 -3.86 -46.81
C LEU A 16 -33.84 -3.81 -45.81
N LEU A 17 -32.62 -4.19 -46.22
CA LEU A 17 -31.41 -4.03 -45.39
C LEU A 17 -30.54 -2.81 -45.79
N ALA A 18 -30.86 -2.11 -46.87
CA ALA A 18 -30.10 -0.93 -47.32
C ALA A 18 -30.61 0.41 -46.75
N ALA A 19 -31.81 0.46 -46.15
CA ALA A 19 -32.40 1.71 -45.63
C ALA A 19 -32.18 1.95 -44.12
N GLY A 20 -31.70 0.94 -43.37
CA GLY A 20 -31.44 1.04 -41.92
C GLY A 20 -30.03 1.46 -41.53
N MET A 21 -29.08 1.48 -42.49
CA MET A 21 -27.68 1.88 -42.25
C MET A 21 -27.38 3.35 -42.60
N GLY A 22 -28.40 4.15 -42.96
CA GLY A 22 -28.25 5.56 -43.33
C GLY A 22 -28.44 6.57 -42.19
N LEU A 23 -28.86 6.15 -40.99
CA LEU A 23 -29.27 7.06 -39.91
C LEU A 23 -28.52 6.90 -38.58
N LEU A 24 -27.46 6.08 -38.55
CA LEU A 24 -26.55 5.96 -37.38
C LEU A 24 -25.17 6.63 -37.59
N PHE A 25 -24.97 7.35 -38.69
CA PHE A 25 -23.72 8.07 -39.00
C PHE A 25 -23.85 9.60 -38.97
N ALA A 26 -24.86 10.15 -38.29
CA ALA A 26 -25.11 11.60 -38.29
C ALA A 26 -24.88 12.33 -36.95
N THR A 27 -24.37 11.67 -35.90
CA THR A 27 -24.12 12.33 -34.58
C THR A 27 -22.75 12.03 -33.98
N ALA A 28 -21.72 11.91 -34.81
CA ALA A 28 -20.32 11.93 -34.39
C ALA A 28 -19.58 13.10 -35.05
N ALA A 29 -20.20 14.27 -35.04
CA ALA A 29 -19.56 15.54 -35.39
C ALA A 29 -19.60 16.49 -34.19
N LEU A 30 -19.23 15.99 -33.00
CA LEU A 30 -18.66 16.86 -31.99
C LEU A 30 -17.17 16.96 -32.31
N ALA A 31 -16.83 18.13 -32.85
CA ALA A 31 -15.51 18.59 -33.21
C ALA A 31 -14.40 17.99 -32.34
N GLN A 32 -13.62 17.07 -32.91
CA GLN A 32 -12.23 16.95 -32.50
C GLN A 32 -11.55 18.24 -32.96
N VAL A 33 -11.49 19.23 -32.08
CA VAL A 33 -10.59 20.37 -32.28
C VAL A 33 -9.20 19.77 -32.42
N PRO A 34 -8.52 19.90 -33.57
CA PRO A 34 -7.19 19.34 -33.73
C PRO A 34 -6.30 20.01 -32.70
N LEU A 35 -5.64 19.19 -31.86
CA LEU A 35 -4.64 19.71 -30.95
C LEU A 35 -3.57 20.43 -31.79
N PRO A 36 -3.24 21.68 -31.47
CA PRO A 36 -2.21 22.40 -32.21
C PRO A 36 -0.89 21.61 -32.13
N PRO A 37 -0.07 21.62 -33.20
CA PRO A 37 1.22 20.96 -33.19
C PRO A 37 2.06 21.54 -32.05
N ALA A 38 2.73 20.67 -31.29
CA ALA A 38 3.60 21.07 -30.18
C ALA A 38 4.69 22.01 -30.70
N SER A 39 4.49 23.32 -30.53
CA SER A 39 5.39 24.38 -30.96
C SER A 39 6.20 24.90 -29.79
N ALA A 40 7.38 25.46 -30.05
CA ALA A 40 8.20 26.07 -29.00
C ALA A 40 7.45 27.15 -28.20
N ASP A 41 6.47 27.82 -28.81
CA ASP A 41 5.63 28.81 -28.15
C ASP A 41 4.58 28.17 -27.23
N SER A 42 4.04 27.00 -27.57
CA SER A 42 3.15 26.24 -26.66
C SER A 42 3.88 25.77 -25.39
N LEU A 43 5.16 25.39 -25.51
CA LEU A 43 6.01 25.05 -24.36
C LEU A 43 6.37 26.27 -23.51
N ARG A 44 6.53 27.46 -24.13
CA ARG A 44 6.73 28.73 -23.42
C ARG A 44 5.46 29.20 -22.71
N ALA A 45 4.28 28.91 -23.25
CA ALA A 45 3.00 29.20 -22.60
C ALA A 45 2.82 28.32 -21.34
N LEU A 46 3.12 27.03 -21.43
CA LEU A 46 3.10 26.11 -20.29
C LEU A 46 4.16 26.46 -19.23
N SER A 47 5.33 26.95 -19.62
CA SER A 47 6.36 27.37 -18.65
C SER A 47 6.03 28.71 -17.95
N ARG A 48 5.08 29.49 -18.50
CA ARG A 48 4.54 30.71 -17.88
C ARG A 48 3.42 30.42 -16.87
N GLU A 49 2.75 29.28 -16.95
CA GLU A 49 1.87 28.76 -15.89
C GLU A 49 2.71 28.27 -14.71
N ARG A 50 3.48 29.18 -14.11
CA ARG A 50 4.06 28.94 -12.79
C ARG A 50 2.89 28.94 -11.82
N HIS A 51 2.74 27.81 -11.16
CA HIS A 51 1.78 27.50 -10.09
C HIS A 51 0.50 26.89 -10.64
N PRO A 52 0.37 25.54 -10.59
CA PRO A 52 -0.97 24.95 -10.54
C PRO A 52 -1.78 25.70 -9.49
N PRO A 53 -3.08 25.98 -9.76
CA PRO A 53 -3.93 26.57 -8.74
C PRO A 53 -3.80 25.75 -7.46
N PRO A 54 -3.73 26.38 -6.27
CA PRO A 54 -3.67 25.65 -5.03
C PRO A 54 -4.82 24.65 -5.04
N LEU A 55 -4.51 23.36 -4.93
CA LEU A 55 -5.52 22.32 -4.85
C LEU A 55 -6.44 22.72 -3.71
N VAL A 56 -7.68 23.10 -4.03
CA VAL A 56 -8.70 23.33 -3.01
C VAL A 56 -8.73 22.03 -2.20
N PRO A 57 -8.57 22.07 -0.86
CA PRO A 57 -8.63 20.86 -0.08
C PRO A 57 -9.96 20.19 -0.40
N VAL A 58 -9.90 18.99 -0.96
CA VAL A 58 -11.10 18.17 -1.16
C VAL A 58 -11.64 17.92 0.25
N VAL A 59 -12.68 18.67 0.60
CA VAL A 59 -13.51 18.40 1.76
C VAL A 59 -14.22 17.11 1.40
N ALA A 60 -13.66 15.98 1.83
CA ALA A 60 -14.33 14.70 1.71
C ALA A 60 -15.73 14.85 2.35
N PRO A 61 -16.80 14.36 1.70
CA PRO A 61 -18.15 14.47 2.24
C PRO A 61 -18.16 13.87 3.65
N THR A 62 -18.46 14.72 4.63
CA THR A 62 -18.26 14.45 6.06
C THR A 62 -19.39 13.58 6.65
N ASP A 63 -20.41 13.26 5.85
CA ASP A 63 -21.76 12.99 6.37
C ASP A 63 -22.02 11.59 6.93
N THR A 64 -21.08 10.65 6.89
CA THR A 64 -21.27 9.35 7.56
C THR A 64 -20.23 9.01 8.61
N LEU A 65 -18.99 9.51 8.45
CA LEU A 65 -17.86 9.06 9.25
C LEU A 65 -17.56 9.96 10.45
N VAL A 66 -17.97 11.23 10.42
CA VAL A 66 -17.84 12.18 11.52
C VAL A 66 -19.22 12.70 11.89
N ARG A 67 -19.65 12.45 13.13
CA ARG A 67 -20.93 12.95 13.65
C ARG A 67 -20.66 13.87 14.83
N VAL A 68 -21.22 15.06 14.79
CA VAL A 68 -21.13 16.04 15.87
C VAL A 68 -22.54 16.32 16.38
N GLY A 69 -22.78 16.03 17.66
CA GLY A 69 -24.02 16.40 18.34
C GLY A 69 -24.14 17.90 18.54
N VAL A 70 -25.36 18.39 18.79
CA VAL A 70 -25.61 19.82 19.02
C VAL A 70 -24.95 20.25 20.33
N CYS A 71 -24.14 21.30 20.27
CA CYS A 71 -23.43 21.84 21.43
C CYS A 71 -23.98 23.25 21.77
N PRO A 72 -24.43 23.50 23.01
CA PRO A 72 -25.05 24.78 23.38
C PRO A 72 -24.05 25.93 23.64
N ALA A 73 -22.76 25.63 23.81
CA ALA A 73 -21.73 26.61 24.17
C ALA A 73 -20.75 26.85 23.01
N GLN A 74 -20.12 28.03 22.95
CA GLN A 74 -19.11 28.34 21.92
C GLN A 74 -17.76 27.63 22.17
N ARG A 75 -17.41 27.40 23.44
CA ARG A 75 -16.23 26.65 23.88
C ARG A 75 -16.66 25.49 24.76
N ILE A 76 -16.03 24.35 24.55
CA ILE A 76 -16.32 23.10 25.25
C ILE A 76 -15.02 22.45 25.70
N ARG A 77 -15.05 21.72 26.82
CA ARG A 77 -13.90 20.97 27.32
C ARG A 77 -14.06 19.49 27.03
N VAL A 78 -13.00 18.85 26.55
CA VAL A 78 -12.94 17.39 26.35
C VAL A 78 -13.00 16.73 27.72
N ALA A 79 -14.12 16.09 28.05
CA ALA A 79 -14.30 15.39 29.30
C ALA A 79 -13.72 13.97 29.23
N ALA A 80 -14.01 13.25 28.15
CA ALA A 80 -13.55 11.88 27.96
C ALA A 80 -13.37 11.55 26.48
N ILE A 81 -12.35 10.73 26.19
CA ILE A 81 -12.14 10.13 24.87
C ILE A 81 -12.26 8.62 25.03
N LEU A 82 -13.23 8.04 24.33
CA LEU A 82 -13.56 6.62 24.38
C LEU A 82 -13.18 5.96 23.05
N PHE A 83 -12.67 4.74 23.12
CA PHE A 83 -12.38 3.90 21.96
C PHE A 83 -13.24 2.64 22.01
N ALA A 84 -13.76 2.23 20.86
CA ALA A 84 -14.53 1.01 20.71
C ALA A 84 -14.03 0.22 19.49
N GLY A 85 -13.97 -1.11 19.61
CA GLY A 85 -13.56 -2.01 18.52
C GLY A 85 -12.04 -2.26 18.42
N ASN A 86 -11.24 -1.75 19.36
CA ASN A 86 -9.82 -2.05 19.48
C ASN A 86 -9.58 -3.31 20.34
N VAL A 87 -9.41 -4.48 19.71
CA VAL A 87 -9.21 -5.76 20.41
C VAL A 87 -7.72 -6.00 20.69
N ARG A 88 -6.87 -5.87 19.67
CA ARG A 88 -5.42 -6.07 19.80
C ARG A 88 -4.68 -4.77 20.05
N THR A 89 -5.15 -3.66 19.46
CA THR A 89 -4.48 -2.36 19.53
C THR A 89 -4.69 -1.72 20.88
N ARG A 90 -3.59 -1.31 21.55
CA ARG A 90 -3.69 -0.63 22.84
C ARG A 90 -4.19 0.80 22.67
N GLU A 91 -5.07 1.25 23.56
CA GLU A 91 -5.55 2.63 23.58
C GLU A 91 -4.43 3.66 23.64
N ARG A 92 -3.33 3.35 24.35
CA ARG A 92 -2.13 4.22 24.39
C ARG A 92 -1.57 4.52 23.01
N THR A 93 -1.74 3.63 22.04
CA THR A 93 -1.33 3.85 20.65
C THR A 93 -2.27 4.83 19.96
N LEU A 94 -3.58 4.66 20.14
CA LEU A 94 -4.58 5.54 19.54
C LEU A 94 -4.53 6.96 20.13
N ARG A 95 -4.46 7.06 21.46
CA ARG A 95 -4.35 8.34 22.18
C ARG A 95 -3.10 9.13 21.80
N ALA A 96 -2.01 8.46 21.41
CA ALA A 96 -0.78 9.13 21.04
C ALA A 96 -0.83 9.79 19.64
N GLU A 97 -1.74 9.34 18.77
CA GLU A 97 -1.93 9.95 17.44
C GLU A 97 -2.86 11.16 17.48
N LEU A 98 -3.70 11.26 18.51
CA LEU A 98 -4.64 12.37 18.67
C LEU A 98 -3.92 13.69 18.94
N ASP A 99 -4.49 14.78 18.45
CA ASP A 99 -3.96 16.13 18.63
C ASP A 99 -4.47 16.84 19.90
N PHE A 100 -5.51 16.31 20.55
CA PHE A 100 -6.07 16.79 21.81
C PHE A 100 -6.09 15.67 22.84
N HIS A 101 -6.11 16.07 24.10
CA HIS A 101 -6.20 15.20 25.25
C HIS A 101 -7.45 15.56 26.09
N GLU A 102 -7.79 14.68 27.02
CA GLU A 102 -8.82 14.96 28.01
C GLU A 102 -8.41 16.16 28.87
N GLY A 103 -9.35 17.08 29.09
CA GLY A 103 -9.14 18.37 29.74
C GLY A 103 -8.90 19.55 28.79
N ASP A 104 -8.58 19.30 27.52
CA ASP A 104 -8.34 20.37 26.54
C ASP A 104 -9.63 21.13 26.21
N SER A 105 -9.50 22.42 25.93
CA SER A 105 -10.62 23.28 25.52
C SER A 105 -10.64 23.47 24.00
N LEU A 106 -11.77 23.15 23.37
CA LEU A 106 -12.00 23.23 21.93
C LEU A 106 -13.06 24.28 21.60
N SER A 107 -12.93 24.93 20.44
CA SER A 107 -13.99 25.75 19.87
C SER A 107 -15.01 24.86 19.14
N VAL A 108 -16.31 25.15 19.25
CA VAL A 108 -17.34 24.37 18.56
C VAL A 108 -17.26 24.55 17.04
N ALA A 109 -16.82 25.72 16.57
CA ALA A 109 -16.65 25.99 15.15
C ALA A 109 -15.59 25.10 14.48
N GLU A 110 -14.48 24.79 15.17
CA GLU A 110 -13.39 23.96 14.64
C GLU A 110 -13.57 22.47 14.91
N LEU A 111 -14.53 22.10 15.77
CA LEU A 111 -14.74 20.73 16.22
C LEU A 111 -14.90 19.72 15.06
N PRO A 112 -15.73 19.96 14.02
CA PRO A 112 -15.87 19.02 12.92
C PRO A 112 -14.56 18.79 12.15
N ALA A 113 -13.85 19.88 11.84
CA ALA A 113 -12.59 19.83 11.11
C ALA A 113 -11.50 19.10 11.93
N ARG A 114 -11.44 19.35 13.23
CA ARG A 114 -10.47 18.72 14.13
C ARG A 114 -10.76 17.24 14.35
N LEU A 115 -12.04 16.85 14.46
CA LEU A 115 -12.43 15.44 14.53
C LEU A 115 -12.07 14.69 13.24
N GLU A 116 -12.34 15.29 12.08
CA GLU A 116 -11.97 14.69 10.78
C GLU A 116 -10.44 14.55 10.65
N ALA A 117 -9.67 15.56 11.07
CA ALA A 117 -8.21 15.47 11.09
C ALA A 117 -7.70 14.32 11.97
N ASN A 118 -8.27 14.15 13.17
CA ASN A 118 -7.90 13.05 14.06
C ASN A 118 -8.33 11.68 13.54
N ARG A 119 -9.54 11.58 12.94
CA ARG A 119 -10.00 10.37 12.26
C ARG A 119 -9.02 9.95 11.16
N ARG A 120 -8.51 10.90 10.37
CA ARG A 120 -7.49 10.66 9.35
C ARG A 120 -6.16 10.21 9.96
N ARG A 121 -5.70 10.80 11.06
CA ARG A 121 -4.48 10.34 11.76
C ARG A 121 -4.59 8.90 12.21
N LEU A 122 -5.71 8.51 12.82
CA LEU A 122 -5.98 7.12 13.20
C LEU A 122 -6.04 6.19 11.98
N PHE A 123 -6.67 6.62 10.89
CA PHE A 123 -6.73 5.84 9.65
C PHE A 123 -5.35 5.67 8.99
N ASN A 124 -4.49 6.68 9.08
CA ASN A 124 -3.11 6.66 8.55
C ASN A 124 -2.18 5.68 9.28
N LEU A 125 -2.57 5.16 10.45
CA LEU A 125 -1.88 4.03 11.08
C LEU A 125 -1.97 2.76 10.22
N GLN A 126 -2.87 2.69 9.24
CA GLN A 126 -3.12 1.53 8.36
C GLN A 126 -3.52 0.23 9.11
N LEU A 127 -3.78 0.32 10.41
CA LEU A 127 -4.22 -0.78 11.27
C LEU A 127 -5.73 -1.06 11.20
N PHE A 128 -6.50 -0.13 10.62
CA PHE A 128 -7.96 -0.14 10.63
C PHE A 128 -8.55 -0.14 9.23
N HIS A 129 -9.64 -0.87 9.03
CA HIS A 129 -10.39 -0.88 7.79
C HIS A 129 -11.33 0.33 7.72
N ALA A 130 -11.90 0.71 8.87
CA ALA A 130 -12.78 1.85 9.03
C ALA A 130 -12.55 2.52 10.39
N VAL A 131 -12.71 3.84 10.42
CA VAL A 131 -12.65 4.67 11.63
C VAL A 131 -13.83 5.64 11.57
N LEU A 132 -14.67 5.61 12.61
CA LEU A 132 -15.81 6.50 12.82
C LEU A 132 -15.52 7.38 14.04
N ALA A 133 -15.82 8.67 13.93
CA ALA A 133 -15.69 9.62 15.02
C ALA A 133 -17.06 10.21 15.36
N GLN A 134 -17.43 10.13 16.63
CA GLN A 134 -18.70 10.67 17.13
C GLN A 134 -18.41 11.58 18.32
N ALA A 135 -18.95 12.80 18.28
CA ALA A 135 -18.86 13.75 19.36
C ALA A 135 -20.25 14.01 19.93
N SER A 136 -20.39 13.89 21.24
CA SER A 136 -21.60 14.21 21.99
C SER A 136 -21.30 15.30 23.00
N CYS A 137 -22.06 16.39 22.96
CA CYS A 137 -21.96 17.49 23.89
C CYS A 137 -22.95 17.29 25.04
N GLY A 138 -22.42 17.22 26.26
CA GLY A 138 -23.21 17.30 27.48
C GLY A 138 -23.66 18.73 27.77
N GLY A 139 -24.78 18.90 28.47
CA GLY A 139 -25.39 20.21 28.76
C GLY A 139 -24.50 21.18 29.56
N THR A 140 -23.43 20.70 30.21
CA THR A 140 -22.52 21.50 31.04
C THR A 140 -21.27 22.00 30.30
N GLY A 141 -21.25 21.99 28.96
CA GLY A 141 -20.08 22.37 28.17
C GLY A 141 -18.98 21.31 28.15
N GLN A 142 -19.35 20.07 28.49
CA GLN A 142 -18.49 18.89 28.46
C GLN A 142 -18.64 18.16 27.12
N LEU A 143 -17.53 17.74 26.53
CA LEU A 143 -17.48 17.02 25.27
C LEU A 143 -17.01 15.59 25.51
N THR A 144 -17.82 14.63 25.07
CA THR A 144 -17.42 13.21 25.03
C THR A 144 -17.23 12.80 23.57
N ILE A 145 -16.08 12.21 23.27
CA ILE A 145 -15.73 11.78 21.92
C ILE A 145 -15.59 10.26 21.91
N LEU A 146 -16.27 9.59 21.00
CA LEU A 146 -16.19 8.16 20.76
C LEU A 146 -15.56 7.91 19.39
N PHE A 147 -14.41 7.25 19.39
CA PHE A 147 -13.79 6.69 18.19
C PHE A 147 -14.14 5.21 18.09
N SER A 148 -14.96 4.85 17.11
CA SER A 148 -15.24 3.44 16.80
C SER A 148 -14.35 2.99 15.64
N VAL A 149 -13.54 1.96 15.88
CA VAL A 149 -12.56 1.45 14.93
C VAL A 149 -12.89 0.00 14.56
N GLN A 150 -12.59 -0.36 13.32
CA GLN A 150 -12.63 -1.74 12.85
C GLN A 150 -11.21 -2.20 12.53
N GLU A 151 -10.65 -3.06 13.39
CA GLU A 151 -9.30 -3.61 13.22
C GLU A 151 -9.20 -4.48 11.96
N ARG A 152 -8.05 -4.39 11.28
CA ARG A 152 -7.70 -5.26 10.14
C ARG A 152 -6.99 -6.51 10.64
N TRP A 153 -6.87 -7.48 9.74
CA TRP A 153 -5.93 -8.58 9.93
C TRP A 153 -4.49 -8.04 9.90
N TYR A 154 -3.71 -8.36 10.94
CA TYR A 154 -2.34 -7.82 11.11
C TYR A 154 -1.23 -8.70 10.53
N ILE A 155 -1.41 -10.02 10.58
CA ILE A 155 -0.41 -11.01 10.18
C ILE A 155 -0.71 -11.47 8.75
N LEU A 156 -0.04 -10.93 7.74
CA LEU A 156 -0.24 -11.34 6.36
C LEU A 156 0.79 -12.42 5.97
N PRO A 157 0.37 -13.68 5.77
CA PRO A 157 1.22 -14.70 5.18
C PRO A 157 1.18 -14.60 3.66
N THR A 158 2.35 -14.43 3.05
CA THR A 158 2.54 -14.46 1.60
C THR A 158 3.44 -15.64 1.26
N PRO A 159 2.91 -16.71 0.64
CA PRO A 159 3.74 -17.83 0.23
C PRO A 159 4.70 -17.39 -0.88
N ILE A 160 5.92 -17.90 -0.82
CA ILE A 160 6.96 -17.66 -1.83
C ILE A 160 7.15 -18.95 -2.61
N PHE A 161 7.07 -18.86 -3.93
CA PHE A 161 7.48 -19.92 -4.85
C PHE A 161 8.28 -19.28 -5.98
N SER A 162 9.53 -19.67 -6.13
CA SER A 162 10.38 -19.20 -7.22
C SER A 162 11.21 -20.35 -7.79
N THR A 163 11.40 -20.35 -9.11
CA THR A 163 12.25 -21.33 -9.79
C THR A 163 13.61 -20.72 -10.10
N THR A 164 14.67 -21.50 -10.02
CA THR A 164 15.99 -21.11 -10.52
C THR A 164 16.38 -21.99 -11.72
N PRO A 165 16.66 -21.45 -12.92
CA PRO A 165 16.61 -20.03 -13.28
C PRO A 165 15.15 -19.53 -13.31
N GLY A 166 14.95 -18.21 -13.15
CA GLY A 166 13.62 -17.55 -13.08
C GLY A 166 12.71 -17.71 -14.32
N ASN A 167 13.10 -18.54 -15.28
CA ASN A 167 12.33 -18.90 -16.46
C ASN A 167 11.81 -20.34 -16.32
N LEU A 168 10.48 -20.51 -16.32
CA LEU A 168 9.80 -21.81 -16.18
C LEU A 168 10.16 -22.81 -17.28
N ASN A 169 10.37 -22.37 -18.52
CA ASN A 169 10.74 -23.27 -19.63
C ASN A 169 12.16 -23.80 -19.45
N ALA A 170 13.08 -22.93 -19.01
CA ALA A 170 14.46 -23.32 -18.71
C ALA A 170 14.53 -24.23 -17.49
N TRP A 171 13.68 -24.00 -16.48
CA TRP A 171 13.55 -24.88 -15.33
C TRP A 171 12.98 -26.26 -15.70
N TYR A 172 11.92 -26.32 -16.50
CA TYR A 172 11.25 -27.57 -16.86
C TYR A 172 12.11 -28.49 -17.75
N SER A 173 12.96 -27.91 -18.60
CA SER A 173 13.86 -28.65 -19.50
C SER A 173 15.09 -29.26 -18.81
N ARG A 174 15.37 -28.91 -17.56
CA ARG A 174 16.45 -29.51 -16.76
C ARG A 174 16.00 -30.81 -16.09
N SER A 175 16.87 -31.81 -16.07
CA SER A 175 16.64 -33.08 -15.36
C SER A 175 16.51 -32.88 -13.84
N ASN A 176 17.28 -31.93 -13.27
CA ASN A 176 17.30 -31.64 -11.84
C ASN A 176 16.34 -30.51 -11.41
N ARG A 177 15.20 -30.36 -12.10
CA ARG A 177 14.24 -29.27 -11.87
C ARG A 177 13.75 -29.14 -10.41
N TRP A 178 13.47 -30.26 -9.74
CA TRP A 178 12.88 -30.23 -8.40
C TRP A 178 13.83 -29.72 -7.32
N GLN A 179 15.13 -29.92 -7.47
CA GLN A 179 16.14 -29.39 -6.53
C GLN A 179 16.38 -27.89 -6.72
N ARG A 180 15.87 -27.32 -7.82
CA ARG A 180 15.99 -25.90 -8.18
C ARG A 180 14.73 -25.08 -7.92
N LEU A 181 13.82 -25.65 -7.13
CA LEU A 181 12.61 -24.97 -6.68
C LEU A 181 12.89 -24.33 -5.32
N ASP A 182 12.64 -23.03 -5.22
CA ASP A 182 12.59 -22.32 -3.96
C ASP A 182 11.16 -22.20 -3.49
N TYR A 183 10.96 -22.46 -2.21
CA TYR A 183 9.66 -22.34 -1.56
C TYR A 183 9.84 -21.73 -0.18
N GLY A 184 8.86 -20.96 0.26
CA GLY A 184 9.00 -20.22 1.50
C GLY A 184 7.74 -19.49 1.91
N LEU A 185 7.89 -18.70 2.96
CA LEU A 185 6.83 -17.90 3.54
C LEU A 185 7.39 -16.55 3.97
N HIS A 186 6.75 -15.50 3.47
CA HIS A 186 6.94 -14.14 3.94
C HIS A 186 5.80 -13.80 4.90
N LEU A 187 6.13 -13.49 6.14
CA LEU A 187 5.19 -13.13 7.19
C LEU A 187 5.39 -11.67 7.58
N THR A 188 4.32 -10.88 7.51
CA THR A 188 4.35 -9.48 7.96
C THR A 188 3.30 -9.29 9.05
N ASP A 189 3.71 -8.94 10.27
CA ASP A 189 2.83 -8.50 11.36
C ASP A 189 2.98 -6.98 11.55
N THR A 190 1.94 -6.21 11.19
CA THR A 190 1.96 -4.74 11.23
C THR A 190 1.60 -4.13 12.59
N ASN A 191 1.15 -4.95 13.55
CA ASN A 191 0.75 -4.48 14.88
C ASN A 191 1.28 -5.40 15.97
N PHE A 192 2.57 -5.69 15.90
CA PHE A 192 3.25 -6.48 16.90
C PHE A 192 3.02 -5.85 18.28
N ARG A 193 2.56 -6.68 19.22
CA ARG A 193 2.19 -6.30 20.61
C ARG A 193 1.14 -5.19 20.71
N GLY A 194 0.38 -4.84 19.67
CA GLY A 194 -0.64 -3.79 19.73
C GLY A 194 -0.07 -2.36 19.80
N ARG A 195 1.16 -2.15 19.33
CA ARG A 195 1.91 -0.88 19.44
C ARG A 195 2.15 -0.16 18.12
N ALA A 196 1.55 -0.62 17.02
CA ALA A 196 1.92 -0.22 15.66
C ALA A 196 3.42 -0.48 15.38
N GLU A 197 3.91 -1.62 15.87
CA GLU A 197 5.26 -2.14 15.59
C GLU A 197 5.14 -3.16 14.44
N GLN A 198 6.04 -3.10 13.47
CA GLN A 198 6.07 -4.02 12.34
C GLN A 198 7.15 -5.08 12.53
N VAL A 199 6.80 -6.35 12.38
CA VAL A 199 7.73 -7.48 12.30
C VAL A 199 7.57 -8.12 10.93
N THR A 200 8.67 -8.24 10.20
CA THR A 200 8.71 -8.94 8.92
C THR A 200 9.65 -10.12 9.04
N ALA A 201 9.17 -11.33 8.79
CA ALA A 201 9.97 -12.54 8.77
C ALA A 201 9.91 -13.16 7.37
N ASN A 202 11.06 -13.46 6.79
CA ASN A 202 11.17 -14.12 5.50
C ASN A 202 11.90 -15.44 5.66
N ILE A 203 11.25 -16.54 5.33
CA ILE A 203 11.80 -17.88 5.47
C ILE A 203 11.66 -18.58 4.12
N GLN A 204 12.78 -18.79 3.44
CA GLN A 204 12.87 -19.42 2.12
C GLN A 204 13.84 -20.59 2.15
N PHE A 205 13.40 -21.71 1.61
CA PHE A 205 14.14 -22.95 1.44
C PHE A 205 14.18 -23.34 -0.04
N GLY A 206 14.98 -24.35 -0.37
CA GLY A 206 15.17 -24.82 -1.73
C GLY A 206 16.61 -24.64 -2.21
N PHE A 207 16.76 -24.17 -3.44
CA PHE A 207 18.04 -23.90 -4.09
C PHE A 207 18.74 -22.68 -3.48
N ASN A 208 17.97 -21.63 -3.27
CA ASN A 208 18.35 -20.45 -2.51
C ASN A 208 17.69 -20.51 -1.13
N ARG A 209 18.50 -20.32 -0.09
CA ARG A 209 18.03 -20.28 1.30
C ARG A 209 18.11 -18.86 1.80
N LYS A 210 17.01 -18.36 2.37
CA LYS A 210 16.94 -16.99 2.88
C LYS A 210 16.19 -16.96 4.20
N PHE A 211 16.81 -16.42 5.23
CA PHE A 211 16.21 -16.23 6.53
C PHE A 211 16.40 -14.77 6.92
N GLU A 212 15.31 -14.02 7.01
CA GLU A 212 15.36 -12.61 7.39
C GLU A 212 14.36 -12.35 8.50
N LEU A 213 14.75 -11.50 9.43
CA LEU A 213 13.89 -10.99 10.47
C LEU A 213 14.16 -9.50 10.62
N PHE A 214 13.13 -8.71 10.38
CA PHE A 214 13.14 -7.27 10.54
C PHE A 214 12.10 -6.88 11.58
N TYR A 215 12.47 -5.94 12.45
CA TYR A 215 11.62 -5.36 13.47
C TYR A 215 11.74 -3.84 13.40
N GLU A 216 10.60 -3.17 13.24
CA GLU A 216 10.51 -1.71 13.13
C GLU A 216 9.47 -1.19 14.12
N ALA A 217 9.86 -0.22 14.95
CA ALA A 217 9.02 0.39 15.95
C ALA A 217 9.09 1.93 15.82
N PRO A 218 8.13 2.59 15.15
CA PRO A 218 8.19 4.02 14.84
C PRO A 218 7.96 4.93 16.06
N GLY A 219 7.25 4.45 17.09
CA GLY A 219 6.80 5.25 18.22
C GLY A 219 7.46 4.90 19.56
N LEU A 220 8.78 4.83 19.62
CA LEU A 220 9.50 4.55 20.87
C LEU A 220 9.65 5.83 21.73
N GLY A 221 9.55 5.66 23.05
CA GLY A 221 9.66 6.75 24.04
C GLY A 221 8.34 7.44 24.43
N ARG A 222 8.40 8.36 25.40
CA ARG A 222 7.21 9.01 26.00
C ARG A 222 6.47 9.94 25.03
N ARG A 223 7.19 10.51 24.06
CA ARG A 223 6.65 11.41 23.02
C ARG A 223 6.55 10.76 21.62
N ARG A 224 6.87 9.45 21.49
CA ARG A 224 6.85 8.71 20.22
C ARG A 224 7.56 9.42 19.04
N ARG A 225 8.67 10.09 19.29
CA ARG A 225 9.45 10.82 18.25
C ARG A 225 10.63 10.02 17.71
N VAL A 226 10.92 8.86 18.29
CA VAL A 226 12.07 8.04 17.91
C VAL A 226 11.55 6.72 17.37
N GLY A 227 11.84 6.47 16.09
CA GLY A 227 11.72 5.17 15.47
C GLY A 227 12.97 4.35 15.72
N VAL A 228 12.83 3.06 15.98
CA VAL A 228 13.95 2.11 16.05
C VAL A 228 13.69 0.98 15.07
N GLY A 229 14.75 0.52 14.41
CA GLY A 229 14.72 -0.58 13.47
C GLY A 229 15.88 -1.54 13.73
N PHE A 230 15.61 -2.83 13.63
CA PHE A 230 16.60 -3.89 13.71
C PHE A 230 16.31 -4.92 12.62
N GLY A 231 17.35 -5.37 11.93
CA GLY A 231 17.26 -6.35 10.86
C GLY A 231 18.38 -7.36 10.96
N ILE A 232 18.06 -8.63 10.77
CA ILE A 232 19.04 -9.69 10.53
C ILE A 232 18.64 -10.41 9.26
N SER A 233 19.64 -10.75 8.44
CA SER A 233 19.43 -11.47 7.20
C SER A 233 20.58 -12.43 6.98
N TYR A 234 20.21 -13.65 6.64
CA TYR A 234 21.10 -14.72 6.26
C TYR A 234 20.64 -15.27 4.91
N TYR A 235 21.49 -15.15 3.91
CA TYR A 235 21.21 -15.57 2.55
C TYR A 235 22.31 -16.52 2.06
N GLN A 236 21.89 -17.65 1.53
CA GLN A 236 22.77 -18.62 0.87
C GLN A 236 22.23 -18.93 -0.52
N SER A 237 23.11 -18.93 -1.51
CA SER A 237 22.77 -19.28 -2.88
C SER A 237 23.80 -20.21 -3.49
N ARG A 238 23.29 -21.15 -4.28
CA ARG A 238 24.08 -22.05 -5.12
C ARG A 238 24.21 -21.51 -6.55
N ASN A 239 23.52 -20.41 -6.88
CA ASN A 239 23.53 -19.85 -8.22
C ASN A 239 24.82 -19.05 -8.45
N LEU A 240 25.78 -19.66 -9.13
CA LEU A 240 26.94 -18.96 -9.66
C LEU A 240 27.17 -19.41 -11.11
N ASP A 241 26.76 -18.58 -12.04
CA ASP A 241 27.04 -18.78 -13.46
C ASP A 241 28.53 -18.49 -13.68
N TYR A 242 29.28 -19.50 -14.13
CA TYR A 242 30.73 -19.38 -14.30
C TYR A 242 31.16 -19.43 -15.77
N ILE A 243 30.37 -20.07 -16.64
CA ILE A 243 30.66 -20.17 -18.07
C ILE A 243 29.39 -20.19 -18.90
N THR A 244 29.50 -19.75 -20.15
CA THR A 244 28.47 -19.92 -21.17
C THR A 244 28.95 -20.95 -22.18
N LEU A 245 28.20 -22.04 -22.35
CA LEU A 245 28.46 -23.08 -23.35
C LEU A 245 27.25 -23.21 -24.27
N ASN A 246 27.46 -23.12 -25.59
CA ASN A 246 26.40 -23.23 -26.61
C ASN A 246 25.19 -22.32 -26.31
N ASP A 247 25.46 -21.03 -26.04
CA ASP A 247 24.46 -20.01 -25.67
C ASP A 247 23.61 -20.35 -24.44
N ARG A 248 24.09 -21.25 -23.57
CA ARG A 248 23.48 -21.58 -22.28
C ARG A 248 24.45 -21.28 -21.14
N LEU A 249 23.93 -20.59 -20.13
CA LEU A 249 24.62 -20.38 -18.86
C LEU A 249 24.71 -21.71 -18.12
N VAL A 250 25.94 -22.10 -17.77
CA VAL A 250 26.23 -23.24 -16.92
C VAL A 250 26.57 -22.70 -15.54
N ASP A 251 25.82 -23.19 -14.56
CA ASP A 251 25.97 -22.77 -13.17
C ASP A 251 26.77 -23.81 -12.38
N LEU A 252 27.42 -23.36 -11.30
CA LEU A 252 28.20 -24.22 -10.42
C LEU A 252 27.34 -25.28 -9.71
N GLY A 253 26.05 -25.01 -9.52
CA GLY A 253 25.11 -25.92 -8.87
C GLY A 253 24.68 -27.13 -9.71
N ASP A 254 25.08 -27.21 -10.98
CA ASP A 254 24.84 -28.39 -11.84
C ASP A 254 25.83 -29.54 -11.56
N HIS A 255 26.94 -29.29 -10.84
CA HIS A 255 27.94 -30.32 -10.50
C HIS A 255 27.66 -30.90 -9.10
N PRO A 256 27.19 -32.17 -8.99
CA PRO A 256 26.77 -32.76 -7.71
C PRO A 256 27.91 -33.10 -6.75
N GLU A 257 29.17 -33.09 -7.20
CA GLU A 257 30.34 -33.34 -6.32
C GLU A 257 30.72 -32.13 -5.46
N GLU A 258 30.26 -30.93 -5.81
CA GLU A 258 30.57 -29.69 -5.10
C GLU A 258 29.30 -29.12 -4.46
N ASP A 259 28.82 -29.76 -3.39
CA ASP A 259 27.65 -29.30 -2.62
C ASP A 259 27.98 -28.06 -1.76
N VAL A 260 28.57 -27.04 -2.38
CA VAL A 260 29.09 -25.83 -1.75
C VAL A 260 28.17 -24.65 -2.09
N PHE A 261 27.80 -23.87 -1.08
CA PHE A 261 27.10 -22.61 -1.31
C PHE A 261 28.10 -21.56 -1.83
N ALA A 262 28.02 -21.26 -3.12
CA ALA A 262 28.88 -20.28 -3.79
C ALA A 262 28.76 -18.87 -3.19
N ILE A 263 27.57 -18.49 -2.74
CA ILE A 263 27.31 -17.19 -2.13
C ILE A 263 26.72 -17.41 -0.75
N GLN A 264 27.35 -16.80 0.26
CA GLN A 264 26.82 -16.68 1.61
C GLN A 264 26.91 -15.21 2.03
N ARG A 265 25.82 -14.66 2.56
CA ARG A 265 25.77 -13.29 3.06
C ARG A 265 25.06 -13.30 4.40
N PHE A 266 25.71 -12.72 5.39
CA PHE A 266 25.11 -12.41 6.66
C PHE A 266 25.21 -10.90 6.87
N TYR A 267 24.09 -10.26 7.19
CA TYR A 267 24.12 -8.88 7.64
C TYR A 267 23.16 -8.67 8.81
N ALA A 268 23.59 -7.80 9.73
CA ALA A 268 22.77 -7.28 10.79
C ALA A 268 22.76 -5.76 10.67
N THR A 269 21.57 -5.17 10.73
CA THR A 269 21.37 -3.73 10.68
C THR A 269 20.62 -3.29 11.91
N GLY A 270 20.97 -2.11 12.42
CA GLY A 270 20.30 -1.46 13.52
C GLY A 270 20.30 0.03 13.28
N GLY A 271 19.17 0.68 13.50
CA GLY A 271 19.02 2.10 13.25
C GLY A 271 18.03 2.74 14.21
N CYS A 272 18.27 4.01 14.50
CA CYS A 272 17.29 4.86 15.17
C CYS A 272 17.03 6.06 14.27
N ALA A 273 15.76 6.38 14.05
CA ALA A 273 15.34 7.58 13.32
C ALA A 273 14.67 8.53 14.31
N CYS A 274 15.06 9.79 14.32
CA CYS A 274 14.37 10.81 15.10
C CYS A 274 13.47 11.61 14.16
N GLY A 275 12.16 11.57 14.39
CA GLY A 275 11.20 12.49 13.80
C GLY A 275 11.34 13.87 14.44
N ILE A 276 12.48 14.53 14.19
CA ILE A 276 12.59 15.97 14.42
C ILE A 276 11.79 16.60 13.28
N PRO A 277 10.84 17.51 13.54
CA PRO A 277 10.24 18.30 12.47
C PRO A 277 11.38 19.00 11.73
N CYS A 278 11.52 18.72 10.44
CA CYS A 278 12.55 19.29 9.57
C CYS A 278 12.49 20.83 9.63
N SER A 279 13.33 21.40 10.47
CA SER A 279 13.74 22.80 10.39
C SER A 279 15.26 22.95 10.47
N TRP A 280 15.99 21.97 11.01
CA TRP A 280 17.45 22.02 11.09
C TRP A 280 18.02 20.61 11.20
N TYR A 281 18.54 20.03 10.11
CA TYR A 281 19.84 19.34 10.10
C TYR A 281 20.21 18.77 8.73
N ARG A 282 21.47 19.00 8.32
CA ARG A 282 22.16 18.37 7.19
C ARG A 282 22.24 16.84 7.40
N PRO A 283 22.16 16.02 6.34
CA PRO A 283 22.34 14.58 6.46
C PRO A 283 23.83 14.26 6.63
N SER A 284 24.20 13.66 7.76
CA SER A 284 25.44 12.88 7.88
C SER A 284 25.10 11.41 7.69
N THR A 285 25.38 10.91 6.49
CA THR A 285 25.27 9.50 6.12
C THR A 285 26.41 8.73 6.79
N PHE A 286 26.09 7.89 7.79
CA PHE A 286 27.00 6.85 8.26
C PHE A 286 26.45 5.50 7.81
N LEU A 287 26.95 5.01 6.69
CA LEU A 287 26.86 3.61 6.28
C LEU A 287 28.01 2.87 6.95
N THR A 288 27.71 1.98 7.88
CA THR A 288 28.69 0.98 8.35
C THR A 288 28.23 -0.37 7.83
N THR A 289 28.74 -0.75 6.65
CA THR A 289 28.62 -2.10 6.10
C THR A 289 29.70 -2.95 6.77
N ALA A 290 29.32 -3.82 7.70
CA ALA A 290 30.19 -4.89 8.14
C ALA A 290 29.85 -6.14 7.32
N SER A 291 30.61 -6.37 6.24
CA SER A 291 30.66 -7.67 5.56
C SER A 291 31.78 -8.49 6.18
N ARG A 292 31.46 -9.70 6.65
CA ARG A 292 32.43 -10.79 6.77
C ARG A 292 32.05 -11.87 5.79
#